data_AF-A0A3P8EML2-F1
#
_entry.id   AF-A0A3P8EML2-F1
#
_cell.length_a   1.000
_cell.length_b   1.000
_cell.length_c   1.000
_cell.angle_alpha   90.00
_cell.angle_beta   90.00
_cell.angle_gamma   90.00
#
_symmetry.space_group_name_H-M   'P 1'
#
loop_
_entity.id
_entity.type
_entity.pdbx_description
1 polymer ?
#
loop_
_entity_poly.entity_id
_entity_poly.type
_entity_poly.pdbx_seq_one_letter_code
_entity_poly.pdbx_strand_id
1 'polypeptide(L)'
;MFLFLILGEIAVAHSDRVVRLYSWCSFKPTDDKSKTSNKVSNLGEFILLIKWELAGQVNRIDTCLTQEYGLIKDDGDQLVVCSWDGTTYIFDINNNSLCFPLGRSCQAFTAGLYAIEPGRNSPVLIYSTFDRNTLIYYNLCLNNVAAQSLHSTILNDHILVKKFQSKNVDPYDPAQLYKALHYILYDLPKQETHPLQ
;
A
#
# COMPACT_ATOMS: atom_id res chain seq x y z
N MET A 1 -17.16 1.71 -8.80
CA MET A 1 -16.52 1.31 -10.07
C MET A 1 -15.22 0.62 -9.69
N PHE A 2 -15.00 -0.63 -10.11
CA PHE A 2 -13.73 -1.33 -9.88
C PHE A 2 -12.87 -1.14 -11.13
N LEU A 3 -11.77 -0.39 -11.02
CA LEU A 3 -10.77 -0.34 -12.09
C LEU A 3 -9.65 -1.31 -11.73
N PHE A 4 -9.34 -2.21 -12.66
CA PHE A 4 -8.21 -3.13 -12.55
C PHE A 4 -7.05 -2.60 -13.38
N LEU A 5 -5.87 -2.52 -12.76
CA LEU A 5 -4.60 -2.35 -13.47
C LEU A 5 -3.79 -3.62 -13.29
N ILE A 6 -3.34 -4.22 -14.39
CA ILE A 6 -2.53 -5.44 -14.38
C ILE A 6 -1.10 -5.06 -14.73
N LEU A 7 -0.18 -5.29 -13.79
CA LEU A 7 1.26 -5.16 -13.96
C LEU A 7 1.91 -6.53 -13.74
N GLY A 8 2.14 -7.28 -14.83
CA GLY A 8 2.71 -8.63 -14.72
C GLY A 8 1.84 -9.56 -13.87
N GLU A 9 2.38 -10.03 -12.74
CA GLU A 9 1.69 -10.89 -11.77
C GLU A 9 0.86 -10.10 -10.73
N ILE A 10 0.90 -8.77 -10.76
CA ILE A 10 0.23 -7.93 -9.78
C ILE A 10 -1.01 -7.29 -10.39
N ALA A 11 -2.11 -7.29 -9.64
CA ALA A 11 -3.34 -6.59 -9.99
C ALA A 11 -3.70 -5.56 -8.91
N VAL A 12 -4.07 -4.35 -9.31
CA VAL A 12 -4.56 -3.32 -8.40
C VAL A 12 -6.04 -3.10 -8.65
N ALA A 13 -6.84 -3.11 -7.59
CA ALA A 13 -8.24 -2.71 -7.65
C ALA A 13 -8.55 -1.59 -6.67
N HIS A 14 -9.48 -0.71 -7.01
CA HIS A 14 -10.03 0.24 -6.05
C HIS A 14 -11.55 0.32 -6.07
N SER A 15 -12.11 0.76 -4.93
CA SER A 15 -13.51 1.09 -4.78
C SER A 15 -13.65 2.16 -3.71
N ASP A 16 -14.20 3.31 -4.09
CA ASP A 16 -14.39 4.49 -3.22
C ASP A 16 -13.09 4.92 -2.53
N ARG A 17 -12.92 4.62 -1.24
CA ARG A 17 -11.74 4.97 -0.44
C ARG A 17 -10.75 3.83 -0.26
N VAL A 18 -10.97 2.68 -0.90
CA VAL A 18 -10.17 1.48 -0.66
C VAL A 18 -9.40 1.08 -1.89
N VAL A 19 -8.09 0.89 -1.74
CA VAL A 19 -7.18 0.35 -2.77
C VAL A 19 -6.67 -1.01 -2.29
N ARG A 20 -6.61 -1.98 -3.20
CA ARG A 20 -6.18 -3.35 -2.93
C ARG A 20 -5.14 -3.77 -3.95
N LEU A 21 -4.04 -4.33 -3.46
CA LEU A 21 -3.00 -4.98 -4.23
C LEU A 21 -3.21 -6.48 -4.16
N TYR A 22 -3.22 -7.13 -5.32
CA TYR A 22 -3.32 -8.57 -5.47
C TYR A 22 -2.09 -9.09 -6.19
N SER A 23 -1.65 -10.30 -5.86
CA SER A 23 -0.69 -11.06 -6.65
C SER A 23 -1.33 -12.33 -7.17
N TRP A 24 -0.97 -12.69 -8.40
CA TRP A 24 -1.37 -13.90 -9.07
C TRP A 24 -0.60 -15.09 -8.50
N CYS A 25 -1.32 -16.06 -7.96
CA CYS A 25 -0.75 -17.34 -7.56
C CYS A 25 -1.25 -18.44 -8.50
N SER A 26 -0.35 -19.07 -9.25
CA SER A 26 -0.68 -20.17 -10.14
C SER A 26 -0.76 -21.49 -9.37
N PHE A 27 -1.84 -22.26 -9.59
CA PHE A 27 -1.95 -23.61 -9.05
C PHE A 27 -1.10 -24.56 -9.89
N LYS A 28 -0.14 -25.24 -9.25
CA LYS A 28 0.50 -26.40 -9.88
C LYS A 28 -0.46 -27.58 -9.76
N PRO A 29 -0.85 -28.25 -10.86
CA PRO A 29 -1.64 -29.47 -10.75
C PRO A 29 -0.83 -30.50 -9.96
N THR A 30 -1.40 -30.95 -8.84
CA THR A 30 -0.92 -32.14 -8.14
C THR A 30 -1.05 -33.32 -9.09
N ASP A 31 0.05 -34.05 -9.31
CA ASP A 31 0.15 -35.21 -10.21
C ASP A 31 -0.97 -36.22 -9.96
N ASP A 32 -2.07 -36.10 -10.72
CA ASP A 32 -3.04 -37.18 -10.86
C ASP A 32 -2.83 -37.84 -12.22
N LYS A 33 -2.37 -39.09 -12.16
CA LYS A 33 -2.02 -39.93 -13.30
C LYS A 33 -3.27 -40.35 -14.06
N SER A 34 -3.86 -39.47 -14.86
CA SER A 34 -4.77 -39.89 -15.92
C SER A 34 -4.54 -39.07 -17.18
N LYS A 35 -3.87 -39.71 -18.13
CA LYS A 35 -3.77 -39.32 -19.53
C LYS A 35 -5.16 -38.92 -20.03
N THR A 36 -5.33 -37.70 -20.56
CA THR A 36 -5.93 -37.37 -21.88
C THR A 36 -6.07 -35.85 -22.01
N SER A 37 -5.56 -35.31 -23.13
CA SER A 37 -5.80 -33.97 -23.68
C SER A 37 -5.05 -32.76 -23.09
N ASN A 38 -4.29 -32.10 -23.97
CA ASN A 38 -3.59 -30.82 -23.79
C ASN A 38 -4.54 -29.70 -23.33
N LYS A 39 -4.67 -29.50 -22.02
CA LYS A 39 -5.19 -28.26 -21.46
C LYS A 39 -4.24 -27.79 -20.37
N VAL A 40 -3.29 -26.93 -20.74
CA VAL A 40 -2.49 -26.17 -19.78
C VAL A 40 -3.48 -25.30 -19.01
N SER A 41 -3.93 -25.79 -17.87
CA SER A 41 -4.70 -25.00 -16.93
C SER A 41 -3.73 -24.02 -16.28
N ASN A 42 -3.59 -22.83 -16.87
CA ASN A 42 -3.16 -21.63 -16.14
C ASN A 42 -4.27 -21.22 -15.16
N LEU A 43 -4.70 -22.16 -14.30
CA LEU A 43 -5.59 -21.87 -13.20
C LEU A 43 -4.74 -21.24 -12.11
N GLY A 44 -5.14 -20.07 -11.68
CA GLY A 44 -4.55 -19.39 -10.55
C GLY A 44 -5.62 -18.52 -9.89
N GLU A 45 -5.29 -18.00 -8.72
CA GLU A 45 -6.13 -17.07 -7.99
C GLU A 45 -5.35 -15.80 -7.67
N PHE A 46 -6.08 -14.68 -7.60
CA PHE A 46 -5.54 -13.43 -7.09
C PHE A 46 -5.62 -13.44 -5.57
N ILE A 47 -4.48 -13.47 -4.92
CA ILE A 47 -4.36 -13.39 -3.46
C ILE A 47 -4.21 -11.93 -3.08
N LEU A 48 -5.05 -11.44 -2.16
CA LEU A 48 -4.93 -10.10 -1.60
C LEU A 48 -3.62 -9.99 -0.82
N LEU A 49 -2.72 -9.12 -1.26
CA LEU A 49 -1.47 -8.83 -0.57
C LEU A 49 -1.65 -7.69 0.42
N ILE A 50 -2.14 -6.55 -0.06
CA ILE A 50 -2.22 -5.32 0.73
C ILE A 50 -3.55 -4.63 0.48
N LYS A 51 -4.12 -4.04 1.53
CA LYS A 51 -5.31 -3.20 1.49
C LYS A 51 -5.01 -1.88 2.16
N TRP A 52 -5.17 -0.79 1.42
CA TRP A 52 -5.08 0.58 1.94
C TRP A 52 -6.48 1.20 1.99
N GLU A 53 -6.78 1.83 3.12
CA GLU A 53 -7.97 2.67 3.30
C GLU A 53 -7.54 4.13 3.33
N LEU A 54 -8.03 4.91 2.37
CA LEU A 54 -7.67 6.30 2.16
C LEU A 54 -8.68 7.22 2.84
N ALA A 55 -8.25 8.44 3.16
CA ALA A 55 -9.14 9.43 3.74
C ALA A 55 -10.14 9.98 2.70
N GLY A 56 -9.67 10.15 1.45
CA GLY A 56 -10.43 10.69 0.33
C GLY A 56 -10.97 9.63 -0.62
N GLN A 57 -11.96 10.00 -1.42
CA GLN A 57 -12.44 9.16 -2.53
C GLN A 57 -11.41 9.13 -3.64
N VAL A 58 -11.10 7.94 -4.15
CA VAL A 58 -10.13 7.76 -5.24
C VAL A 58 -10.69 8.33 -6.53
N ASN A 59 -9.90 9.16 -7.22
CA ASN A 59 -10.22 9.65 -8.55
C ASN A 59 -9.56 8.79 -9.64
N ARG A 60 -8.24 8.58 -9.51
CA ARG A 60 -7.44 7.84 -10.48
C ARG A 60 -6.31 7.08 -9.79
N ILE A 61 -5.94 5.97 -10.43
CA ILE A 61 -4.75 5.20 -10.13
C ILE A 61 -3.86 5.26 -11.36
N ASP A 62 -2.59 5.47 -11.13
CA ASP A 62 -1.55 5.37 -12.14
C ASP A 62 -0.35 4.63 -11.57
N THR A 63 0.54 4.17 -12.45
CA THR A 63 1.75 3.45 -12.05
C THR A 63 2.98 4.19 -12.48
N CYS A 64 3.86 4.43 -11.53
CA CYS A 64 5.18 4.95 -11.81
C CYS A 64 6.15 3.76 -11.76
N LEU A 65 6.43 3.18 -12.93
CA LEU A 65 7.47 2.18 -13.09
C LEU A 65 8.81 2.90 -13.02
N THR A 66 9.56 2.71 -11.94
CA THR A 66 10.80 3.46 -11.72
C THR A 66 11.96 2.50 -11.72
N GLN A 67 12.76 2.56 -12.80
CA GLN A 67 13.90 1.68 -13.00
C GLN A 67 15.21 2.26 -12.42
N GLU A 68 15.19 3.47 -11.84
CA GLU A 68 16.37 4.12 -11.24
C GLU A 68 16.06 5.34 -10.34
N TYR A 69 14.94 6.06 -10.57
CA TYR A 69 14.57 7.27 -9.83
C TYR A 69 13.08 7.29 -9.46
N GLY A 70 12.71 6.53 -8.42
CA GLY A 70 11.38 6.51 -7.83
C GLY A 70 10.93 7.83 -7.21
N LEU A 71 9.62 8.02 -7.05
CA LEU A 71 9.08 9.09 -6.20
C LEU A 71 9.42 8.83 -4.72
N ILE A 72 9.40 7.56 -4.33
CA ILE A 72 10.02 7.04 -3.12
C ILE A 72 11.42 6.54 -3.48
N LYS A 73 12.42 6.83 -2.65
CA LYS A 73 13.82 6.41 -2.84
C LYS A 73 14.02 4.93 -2.47
N ASP A 74 13.26 4.05 -3.11
CA ASP A 74 13.38 2.59 -3.01
C ASP A 74 13.29 1.98 -4.41
N ASP A 75 13.98 0.86 -4.62
CA ASP A 75 14.03 0.16 -5.89
C ASP A 75 12.75 -0.69 -6.04
N GLY A 76 11.88 -0.31 -6.98
CA GLY A 76 10.68 -1.09 -7.26
C GLY A 76 9.56 -0.31 -7.95
N ASP A 77 8.57 -1.06 -8.43
CA ASP A 77 7.36 -0.49 -9.02
C ASP A 77 6.52 0.22 -7.95
N GLN A 78 6.11 1.45 -8.25
CA GLN A 78 5.34 2.29 -7.33
C GLN A 78 3.93 2.51 -7.86
N LEU A 79 2.96 2.29 -6.98
CA LEU A 79 1.56 2.56 -7.23
C LEU A 79 1.23 3.97 -6.77
N VAL A 80 0.69 4.80 -7.66
CA VAL A 80 0.33 6.18 -7.34
C VAL A 80 -1.18 6.35 -7.45
N VAL A 81 -1.80 6.84 -6.39
CA VAL A 81 -3.25 6.98 -6.28
C VAL A 81 -3.58 8.41 -5.88
N CYS A 82 -4.37 9.10 -6.69
CA CYS A 82 -4.83 10.45 -6.38
C CYS A 82 -6.31 10.45 -6.00
N SER A 83 -6.61 11.08 -4.88
CA SER A 83 -7.96 11.32 -4.38
C SER A 83 -8.54 12.63 -4.92
N TRP A 84 -9.87 12.75 -4.90
CA TRP A 84 -10.58 13.94 -5.39
C TRP A 84 -10.24 15.24 -4.66
N ASP A 85 -9.85 15.14 -3.38
CA ASP A 85 -9.40 16.26 -2.55
C ASP A 85 -7.95 16.71 -2.86
N GLY A 86 -7.29 16.04 -3.81
CA GLY A 86 -5.89 16.29 -4.17
C GLY A 86 -4.87 15.55 -3.32
N THR A 87 -5.31 14.72 -2.38
CA THR A 87 -4.40 13.87 -1.61
C THR A 87 -3.88 12.74 -2.49
N THR A 88 -2.58 12.71 -2.72
CA THR A 88 -1.91 11.68 -3.52
C THR A 88 -1.17 10.72 -2.62
N TYR A 89 -1.45 9.43 -2.77
CA TYR A 89 -0.80 8.36 -2.05
C TYR A 89 0.12 7.60 -3.00
N ILE A 90 1.34 7.36 -2.58
CA ILE A 90 2.32 6.55 -3.31
C ILE A 90 2.61 5.33 -2.44
N PHE A 91 2.48 4.14 -3.01
CA PHE A 91 2.72 2.88 -2.34
C PHE A 91 3.81 2.12 -3.07
N ASP A 92 4.63 1.40 -2.33
CA ASP A 92 5.50 0.37 -2.88
C ASP A 92 5.04 -1.04 -2.50
N ILE A 93 5.67 -2.05 -3.09
CA ILE A 93 5.44 -3.47 -2.77
C ILE A 93 5.86 -3.85 -1.35
N ASN A 94 6.74 -3.06 -0.73
CA ASN A 94 7.23 -3.24 0.64
C ASN A 94 6.26 -2.63 1.68
N ASN A 95 5.07 -2.20 1.25
CA ASN A 95 4.06 -1.53 2.04
C ASN A 95 4.51 -0.17 2.60
N ASN A 96 5.61 0.41 2.12
CA ASN A 96 5.91 1.80 2.40
C ASN A 96 4.87 2.67 1.69
N SER A 97 4.48 3.74 2.37
CA SER A 97 3.48 4.64 1.84
C SER A 97 3.92 6.07 2.05
N LEU A 98 3.59 6.90 1.08
CA LEU A 98 3.85 8.32 1.13
C LEU A 98 2.58 9.09 0.78
N CYS A 99 2.33 10.16 1.51
CA CYS A 99 1.21 11.06 1.26
C CYS A 99 1.75 12.41 0.78
N PHE A 100 1.32 12.82 -0.40
CA PHE A 100 1.58 14.12 -1.00
C PHE A 100 0.26 14.90 -1.10
N PRO A 101 0.04 15.90 -0.21
CA PRO A 101 -1.16 16.71 -0.26
C PRO A 101 -1.00 17.84 -1.28
N LEU A 102 -1.74 17.81 -2.39
CA LEU A 102 -1.79 18.92 -3.35
C LEU A 102 -2.37 20.20 -2.71
N GLY A 103 -3.29 20.02 -1.76
CA GLY A 103 -4.04 21.12 -1.14
C GLY A 103 -5.11 21.75 -2.05
N ARG A 104 -5.44 21.11 -3.18
CA ARG A 104 -6.49 21.53 -4.13
C ARG A 104 -7.24 20.32 -4.65
N SER A 105 -8.53 20.48 -4.92
CA SER A 105 -9.33 19.42 -5.53
C SER A 105 -8.81 19.05 -6.91
N CYS A 106 -8.67 17.75 -7.16
CA CYS A 106 -8.10 17.21 -8.39
C CYS A 106 -9.21 16.63 -9.27
N GLN A 107 -9.32 17.13 -10.50
CA GLN A 107 -10.29 16.68 -11.50
C GLN A 107 -9.74 15.50 -12.31
N ALA A 108 -8.47 15.57 -12.73
CA ALA A 108 -7.80 14.49 -13.43
C ALA A 108 -6.34 14.41 -12.96
N PHE A 109 -5.80 13.19 -12.96
CA PHE A 109 -4.47 12.91 -12.48
C PHE A 109 -3.81 11.86 -13.35
N THR A 110 -2.51 12.02 -13.57
CA THR A 110 -1.64 10.99 -14.15
C THR A 110 -0.24 11.11 -13.55
N ALA A 111 0.47 9.99 -13.48
CA ALA A 111 1.83 9.92 -13.00
C ALA A 111 2.64 8.98 -13.87
N GLY A 112 3.93 9.26 -14.04
CA GLY A 112 4.77 8.42 -14.87
C GLY A 112 6.12 9.05 -15.16
N LEU A 113 6.87 8.40 -16.03
CA LEU A 113 8.14 8.89 -16.53
C LEU A 113 7.90 9.78 -17.75
N TYR A 114 8.17 11.07 -17.61
CA TYR A 114 8.05 12.04 -18.69
C TYR A 114 9.40 12.70 -18.96
N ALA A 115 9.65 13.03 -20.23
CA ALA A 115 10.85 13.75 -20.64
C ALA A 115 10.75 15.21 -20.15
N ILE A 116 11.51 15.54 -19.10
CA ILE A 116 11.66 16.91 -18.61
C ILE A 116 12.84 17.60 -19.32
N GLU A 117 13.88 16.84 -19.64
CA GLU A 117 15.05 17.28 -20.39
C GLU A 117 15.27 16.35 -21.60
N PRO A 118 15.90 16.82 -22.69
CA PRO A 118 16.22 15.97 -23.84
C PRO A 118 17.03 14.74 -23.42
N GLY A 119 16.48 13.56 -23.68
CA GLY A 119 17.12 12.28 -23.36
C GLY A 119 17.04 11.86 -21.89
N ARG A 120 16.34 12.62 -21.03
CA ARG A 120 16.20 12.29 -19.60
C ARG A 120 14.74 12.32 -19.17
N ASN A 121 14.22 11.13 -18.89
CA ASN A 121 12.93 10.98 -18.24
C ASN A 121 13.08 11.19 -16.74
N SER A 122 12.08 11.81 -16.13
CA SER A 122 11.97 11.96 -14.67
C SER A 122 10.58 11.51 -14.22
N PRO A 123 10.42 11.03 -12.99
CA PRO A 123 9.10 10.80 -12.41
C PRO A 123 8.38 12.15 -12.28
N VAL A 124 7.13 12.19 -12.75
CA VAL A 124 6.30 13.39 -12.75
C VAL A 124 4.90 13.07 -12.24
N LEU A 125 4.35 13.99 -11.45
CA LEU A 125 2.93 14.03 -11.09
C LEU A 125 2.25 15.16 -11.84
N ILE A 126 1.20 14.84 -12.60
CA ILE A 126 0.43 15.83 -13.37
C ILE A 126 -0.99 15.87 -12.83
N TYR A 127 -1.39 17.06 -12.38
CA TYR A 127 -2.71 17.33 -11.84
C TYR A 127 -3.45 18.29 -12.75
N SER A 128 -4.67 17.96 -13.14
CA SER A 128 -5.68 18.91 -13.59
C SER A 128 -6.61 19.21 -12.42
N THR A 129 -6.79 20.48 -12.11
CA THR A 129 -7.52 20.97 -10.93
C THR A 129 -8.85 21.62 -11.32
N PHE A 130 -9.80 21.67 -10.39
CA PHE A 130 -11.12 22.27 -10.64
C PHE A 130 -11.08 23.79 -10.87
N ASP A 131 -10.03 24.47 -10.40
CA ASP A 131 -9.75 25.87 -10.68
C ASP A 131 -9.18 26.13 -12.08
N ARG A 132 -9.15 25.11 -12.95
CA ARG A 132 -8.67 25.13 -14.35
C ARG A 132 -7.16 25.30 -14.49
N ASN A 133 -6.41 24.89 -13.47
CA ASN A 133 -4.95 24.87 -13.50
C ASN A 133 -4.44 23.46 -13.77
N THR A 134 -3.46 23.34 -14.68
CA THR A 134 -2.65 22.12 -14.81
C THR A 134 -1.34 22.33 -14.05
N LEU A 135 -1.07 21.48 -13.06
CA LEU A 135 0.12 21.52 -12.22
C LEU A 135 0.99 20.30 -12.53
N ILE A 136 2.27 20.54 -12.76
CA ILE A 136 3.26 19.52 -13.08
C ILE A 136 4.34 19.58 -12.00
N TYR A 137 4.49 18.49 -11.27
CA TYR A 137 5.53 18.34 -10.25
C TYR A 137 6.55 17.31 -10.71
N TYR A 138 7.82 17.71 -10.75
CA TYR A 138 8.96 16.87 -11.10
C TYR A 138 10.10 17.11 -10.11
N ASN A 139 11.10 16.21 -10.10
CA ASN A 139 12.22 16.26 -9.16
C ASN A 139 11.75 16.27 -7.68
N LEU A 140 10.71 15.50 -7.39
CA LEU A 140 10.15 15.37 -6.05
C LEU A 140 11.06 14.45 -5.22
N CYS A 141 11.72 15.00 -4.21
CA CYS A 141 12.39 14.23 -3.17
C CYS A 141 11.41 14.03 -2.01
N LEU A 142 10.55 13.02 -2.09
CA LEU A 142 9.53 12.78 -1.06
C LEU A 142 10.12 11.91 0.07
N ASN A 143 9.94 12.35 1.32
CA ASN A 143 10.45 11.62 2.48
C ASN A 143 9.59 10.39 2.77
N ASN A 144 10.19 9.20 2.65
CA ASN A 144 9.52 7.93 2.91
C ASN A 144 9.04 7.84 4.38
N VAL A 145 7.77 7.50 4.60
CA VAL A 145 7.27 7.00 5.88
C VAL A 145 7.19 5.49 5.75
N ALA A 146 8.29 4.81 6.13
CA ALA A 146 8.31 3.35 6.09
C ALA A 146 7.22 2.81 7.01
N ALA A 147 6.32 1.98 6.48
CA ALA A 147 5.29 1.37 7.29
C ALA A 147 5.93 0.31 8.18
N GLN A 148 6.18 0.64 9.44
CA GLN A 148 6.72 -0.33 10.37
C GLN A 148 5.59 -1.20 10.91
N SER A 149 5.76 -2.51 10.79
CA SER A 149 4.94 -3.48 11.51
C SER A 149 5.08 -3.23 13.01
N LEU A 150 3.96 -3.07 13.72
CA LEU A 150 3.95 -2.92 15.17
C LEU A 150 4.69 -4.08 15.86
N HIS A 151 4.56 -5.30 15.33
CA HIS A 151 5.31 -6.47 15.79
C HIS A 151 6.82 -6.22 15.66
N SER A 152 7.29 -5.83 14.47
CA SER A 152 8.71 -5.59 14.22
C SER A 152 9.25 -4.42 15.06
N THR A 153 8.48 -3.34 15.23
CA THR A 153 8.84 -2.22 16.09
C THR A 153 8.98 -2.65 17.55
N ILE A 154 8.08 -3.51 18.05
CA ILE A 154 8.16 -4.05 19.41
C ILE A 154 9.39 -4.94 19.58
N LEU A 155 9.66 -5.84 18.63
CA LEU A 155 10.83 -6.73 18.71
C LEU A 155 12.16 -5.98 18.66
N ASN A 156 12.21 -4.86 17.93
CA ASN A 156 13.39 -4.01 17.84
C ASN A 156 13.57 -3.11 19.07
N ASP A 157 12.55 -2.94 19.92
CA ASP A 157 12.63 -2.16 21.15
C ASP A 157 12.81 -3.07 22.38
N HIS A 158 14.06 -3.13 22.87
CA HIS A 158 14.42 -3.93 24.04
C HIS A 158 13.63 -3.57 25.32
N ILE A 159 13.12 -2.35 25.46
CA ILE A 159 12.33 -1.93 26.61
C ILE A 159 10.93 -2.54 26.52
N LEU A 160 10.31 -2.51 25.34
CA LEU A 160 9.01 -3.13 25.11
C LEU A 160 9.09 -4.65 25.24
N VAL A 161 10.11 -5.28 24.65
CA VAL A 161 10.37 -6.73 24.81
C VAL A 161 10.41 -7.13 26.28
N LYS A 162 11.20 -6.42 27.10
CA LYS A 162 11.28 -6.70 28.55
C LYS A 162 9.96 -6.48 29.28
N LYS A 163 9.18 -5.46 28.90
CA LYS A 163 7.86 -5.20 29.50
C LYS A 163 6.87 -6.33 29.19
N PHE A 164 6.81 -6.81 27.95
CA PHE A 164 5.98 -7.95 27.58
C PHE A 164 6.42 -9.23 28.31
N GLN A 165 7.73 -9.50 28.37
CA GLN A 165 8.27 -10.64 29.13
C GLN A 165 7.93 -10.55 30.62
N SER A 166 7.98 -9.36 31.23
CA SER A 166 7.60 -9.15 32.63
C SER A 166 6.11 -9.41 32.91
N LYS A 167 5.28 -9.43 31.86
CA LYS A 167 3.85 -9.73 31.90
C LYS A 167 3.54 -11.17 31.45
N ASN A 168 4.54 -12.04 31.39
CA ASN A 168 4.43 -13.43 30.92
C ASN A 168 3.91 -13.55 29.48
N VAL A 169 4.20 -12.57 28.62
CA VAL A 169 3.92 -12.64 27.19
C VAL A 169 5.25 -12.78 26.46
N ASP A 170 5.41 -13.84 25.68
CA ASP A 170 6.59 -14.00 24.81
C ASP A 170 6.44 -13.11 23.55
N PRO A 171 7.29 -12.08 23.36
CA PRO A 171 7.21 -11.21 22.19
C PRO A 171 7.57 -11.91 20.87
N TYR A 172 8.31 -13.03 20.93
CA TYR A 172 8.71 -13.80 19.75
C TYR A 172 7.64 -14.78 19.28
N ASP A 173 6.61 -15.04 20.10
CA ASP A 173 5.42 -15.79 19.71
C ASP A 173 4.36 -14.83 19.13
N PRO A 174 4.11 -14.87 17.79
CA PRO A 174 3.18 -13.94 17.15
C PRO A 174 1.76 -14.04 17.68
N ALA A 175 1.31 -15.24 18.09
CA ALA A 175 -0.06 -15.46 18.56
C ALA A 175 -0.28 -14.85 19.94
N GLN A 176 0.69 -15.03 20.85
CA GLN A 176 0.66 -14.42 22.19
C GLN A 176 0.77 -12.91 22.11
N LEU A 177 1.71 -12.39 21.29
CA LEU A 177 1.89 -10.96 21.11
C LEU A 177 0.63 -10.32 20.50
N TYR A 178 0.04 -10.93 19.47
CA TYR A 178 -1.22 -10.45 18.88
C TYR A 178 -2.35 -10.38 19.90
N LYS A 179 -2.54 -11.43 20.70
CA LYS A 179 -3.57 -11.48 21.74
C LYS A 179 -3.38 -10.39 22.80
N ALA A 180 -2.14 -10.17 23.23
CA ALA A 180 -1.80 -9.12 24.20
C ALA A 180 -2.03 -7.72 23.62
N LEU A 181 -1.62 -7.47 22.37
CA LEU A 181 -1.83 -6.20 21.69
C LEU A 181 -3.31 -5.92 21.46
N HIS A 182 -4.08 -6.93 21.05
CA HIS A 182 -5.51 -6.80 20.89
C HIS A 182 -6.18 -6.36 22.19
N TYR A 183 -5.84 -7.02 23.31
CA TYR A 183 -6.36 -6.65 24.62
C TYR A 183 -5.99 -5.20 24.99
N ILE A 184 -4.72 -4.81 24.87
CA ILE A 184 -4.24 -3.47 25.27
C ILE A 184 -4.89 -2.37 24.42
N LEU A 185 -4.98 -2.56 23.11
CA LEU A 185 -5.43 -1.51 22.19
C LEU A 185 -6.96 -1.40 22.13
N TYR A 186 -7.68 -2.50 22.28
CA TYR A 186 -9.12 -2.53 22.01
C TYR A 186 -9.99 -2.91 23.20
N ASP A 187 -9.50 -3.69 24.15
CA ASP A 187 -10.32 -4.21 25.26
C ASP A 187 -10.08 -3.44 26.56
N LEU A 188 -8.84 -3.08 26.86
CA LEU A 188 -8.46 -2.29 28.05
C LEU A 188 -9.17 -0.92 28.12
N PRO A 189 -9.23 -0.11 27.03
CA PRO A 189 -9.86 1.21 27.09
C PRO A 189 -11.39 1.16 27.34
N LYS A 190 -12.03 0.00 27.09
CA LYS A 190 -13.47 -0.19 27.32
C LYS A 190 -13.81 -0.46 28.78
N GLN A 191 -12.82 -0.74 29.63
CA GLN A 191 -13.04 -1.10 31.03
C GLN A 191 -13.04 0.09 32.00
N GLU A 192 -12.68 1.31 31.56
CA GLU A 192 -12.55 2.49 32.45
C GLU A 192 -13.77 3.43 32.50
N THR A 193 -14.93 3.08 31.93
CA THR A 193 -16.16 3.88 32.07
C THR A 193 -17.08 3.36 33.17
N HIS A 194 -16.71 3.59 34.43
CA HIS A 194 -17.70 3.63 35.51
C HIS A 194 -18.09 5.10 35.81
N PRO A 195 -19.38 5.45 35.79
CA PRO A 195 -19.83 6.78 36.16
C PRO A 195 -19.56 7.03 37.64
N LEU A 196 -18.99 8.20 37.94
CA LEU A 196 -18.92 8.76 39.29
C LEU A 196 -20.36 8.82 39.83
N GLN A 197 -20.68 7.98 40.81
CA GLN A 197 -21.81 8.17 41.73
C GLN A 197 -21.42 9.18 42.81
#